data_AF-A0A7C1PX43-F1
#
_entry.id   AF-A0A7C1PX43-F1
#
_cell.length_a   1.000
_cell.length_b   1.000
_cell.length_c   1.000
_cell.angle_alpha   90.00
_cell.angle_beta   90.00
_cell.angle_gamma   90.00
#
_symmetry.space_group_name_H-M   'P 1'
#
loop_
_entity.id
_entity.type
_entity.pdbx_description
1 polymer ?
#
loop_
_entity_poly.entity_id
_entity_poly.type
_entity_poly.pdbx_seq_one_letter_code
_entity_poly.pdbx_strand_id
1 'polypeptide(L)'
;MKRIILLLFISHLSILTTQYSFAQKIRNFSPNPTQFFEELRTFMQESYEGGEDIINEFHAIWKIDTLPEKEQELIYKNANKALKKRMKARGDSITFQYSFNTRKLSDKQIKFIHHTSNVMLKKRMKPFPHFKNYLFSLISFITSNQTKESFTAWQTSLNKLIETATSRKVISYLEICGNLFSENLLYKSSSVKWTASNKNYVFDFDTLPKIVFKNLDLKCYSKRDSAIIYNT
;
A
#
# COMPACT_ATOMS: atom_id res chain seq x y z
N MET A 1 64.50 -4.22 -42.46
CA MET A 1 63.04 -4.42 -42.63
C MET A 1 62.52 -5.30 -41.50
N LYS A 2 61.88 -4.72 -40.48
CA LYS A 2 61.20 -5.44 -39.39
C LYS A 2 59.78 -4.88 -39.30
N ARG A 3 58.78 -5.68 -39.65
CA ARG A 3 57.36 -5.35 -39.46
C ARG A 3 56.96 -5.79 -38.05
N ILE A 4 56.70 -4.83 -37.18
CA ILE A 4 56.12 -5.05 -35.86
C ILE A 4 54.60 -5.02 -36.04
N ILE A 5 53.94 -6.14 -35.78
CA ILE A 5 52.47 -6.24 -35.75
C ILE A 5 52.04 -5.88 -34.32
N LEU A 6 51.31 -4.77 -34.19
CA LEU A 6 50.70 -4.33 -32.94
C LEU A 6 49.38 -5.10 -32.76
N LEU A 7 49.35 -6.09 -31.87
CA LEU A 7 48.12 -6.77 -31.45
C LEU A 7 47.40 -5.89 -30.41
N LEU A 8 46.32 -5.23 -30.84
CA LEU A 8 45.37 -4.59 -29.93
C LEU A 8 44.51 -5.67 -29.27
N PHE A 9 44.80 -5.98 -28.02
CA PHE A 9 43.90 -6.73 -27.14
C PHE A 9 42.72 -5.82 -26.76
N ILE A 10 41.60 -5.96 -27.49
CA ILE A 10 40.31 -5.44 -27.02
C ILE A 10 39.82 -6.42 -25.95
N SER A 11 40.06 -6.08 -24.68
CA SER A 11 39.40 -6.73 -23.56
C SER A 11 37.90 -6.40 -23.64
N HIS A 12 37.11 -7.32 -24.20
CA HIS A 12 35.68 -7.35 -23.95
C HIS A 12 35.47 -7.65 -22.47
N LEU A 13 35.29 -6.60 -21.68
CA LEU A 13 34.66 -6.68 -20.38
C LEU A 13 33.21 -7.09 -20.62
N SER A 14 32.98 -8.39 -20.69
CA SER A 14 31.65 -8.98 -20.65
C SER A 14 31.06 -8.68 -19.27
N ILE A 15 30.35 -7.55 -19.20
CA ILE A 15 29.44 -7.26 -18.11
C ILE A 15 28.42 -8.39 -18.12
N LEU A 16 28.61 -9.37 -17.24
CA LEU A 16 27.58 -10.32 -16.85
C LEU A 16 26.44 -9.51 -16.24
N THR A 17 25.54 -9.02 -17.09
CA THR A 17 24.20 -8.70 -16.64
C THR A 17 23.60 -10.04 -16.27
N THR A 18 23.55 -10.34 -14.97
CA THR A 18 22.72 -11.42 -14.47
C THR A 18 21.30 -11.06 -14.84
N GLN A 19 20.83 -11.58 -15.98
CA GLN A 19 19.42 -11.64 -16.29
C GLN A 19 18.80 -12.53 -15.21
N TYR A 20 18.27 -11.90 -14.17
CA TYR A 20 17.44 -12.59 -13.21
C TYR A 20 16.17 -13.02 -13.95
N SER A 21 16.17 -14.25 -14.46
CA SER A 21 14.96 -14.93 -14.90
C SER A 21 14.12 -15.24 -13.66
N PHE A 22 13.24 -14.31 -13.27
CA PHE A 22 12.33 -14.46 -12.12
C PHE A 22 11.03 -15.19 -12.49
N ALA A 23 11.10 -16.18 -13.38
CA ALA A 23 10.00 -17.14 -13.56
C ALA A 23 9.73 -18.01 -12.30
N GLN A 24 10.55 -17.89 -11.26
CA GLN A 24 10.28 -18.50 -9.95
C GLN A 24 9.29 -17.67 -9.15
N LYS A 25 8.14 -18.28 -8.84
CA LYS A 25 7.15 -17.76 -7.91
C LYS A 25 7.80 -17.39 -6.57
N ILE A 26 7.78 -16.10 -6.22
CA ILE A 26 8.34 -15.59 -4.96
C ILE A 26 7.76 -16.34 -3.76
N ARG A 27 8.65 -16.88 -2.92
CA ARG A 27 8.26 -17.64 -1.72
C ARG A 27 8.37 -16.80 -0.45
N ASN A 28 9.36 -15.93 -0.39
CA ASN A 28 9.53 -14.90 0.62
C ASN A 28 10.19 -13.69 -0.03
N PHE A 29 9.89 -12.52 0.49
CA PHE A 29 10.55 -11.26 0.15
C PHE A 29 11.87 -11.09 0.90
N SER A 30 12.84 -10.45 0.27
CA SER A 30 14.12 -10.06 0.87
C SER A 30 13.94 -9.17 2.10
N PRO A 31 14.74 -9.36 3.17
CA PRO A 31 14.71 -8.47 4.34
C PRO A 31 15.34 -7.10 4.09
N ASN A 32 16.10 -6.93 2.99
CA ASN A 32 16.64 -5.64 2.60
C ASN A 32 15.50 -4.74 2.07
N PRO A 33 15.25 -3.53 2.64
CA PRO A 33 14.11 -2.70 2.25
C PRO A 33 14.07 -2.29 0.78
N THR A 34 15.24 -2.03 0.17
CA THR A 34 15.33 -1.66 -1.25
C THR A 34 14.97 -2.86 -2.12
N GLN A 35 15.59 -4.00 -1.86
CA GLN A 35 15.29 -5.23 -2.60
C GLN A 35 13.85 -5.69 -2.40
N PHE A 36 13.32 -5.59 -1.18
CA PHE A 36 11.91 -5.85 -0.87
C PHE A 36 10.98 -5.01 -1.75
N PHE A 37 11.26 -3.71 -1.87
CA PHE A 37 10.43 -2.81 -2.66
C PHE A 37 10.43 -3.22 -4.14
N GLU A 38 11.60 -3.53 -4.69
CA GLU A 38 11.73 -3.96 -6.10
C GLU A 38 10.99 -5.29 -6.35
N GLU A 39 11.18 -6.28 -5.47
CA GLU A 39 10.46 -7.56 -5.56
C GLU A 39 8.94 -7.38 -5.47
N LEU A 40 8.47 -6.51 -4.56
CA LEU A 40 7.06 -6.16 -4.42
C LEU A 40 6.53 -5.44 -5.67
N ARG A 41 7.31 -4.51 -6.23
CA ARG A 41 6.97 -3.77 -7.45
C ARG A 41 6.75 -4.75 -8.61
N THR A 42 7.73 -5.61 -8.89
CA THR A 42 7.62 -6.64 -9.95
C THR A 42 6.44 -7.57 -9.70
N PHE A 43 6.30 -8.08 -8.48
CA PHE A 43 5.19 -8.96 -8.08
C PHE A 43 3.82 -8.35 -8.35
N MET A 44 3.67 -7.04 -8.16
CA MET A 44 2.41 -6.33 -8.42
C MET A 44 2.21 -6.01 -9.91
N GLN A 45 3.23 -5.48 -10.58
CA GLN A 45 3.16 -5.02 -11.98
C GLN A 45 2.89 -6.15 -12.98
N GLU A 46 3.57 -7.28 -12.84
CA GLU A 46 3.45 -8.40 -13.79
C GLU A 46 2.10 -9.12 -13.68
N SER A 47 1.38 -8.89 -12.58
CA SER A 47 0.25 -9.72 -12.21
C SER A 47 -1.11 -9.15 -12.65
N TYR A 48 -1.23 -7.83 -12.84
CA TYR A 48 -2.44 -7.18 -13.34
C TYR A 48 -2.21 -5.70 -13.75
N GLU A 49 -3.02 -5.19 -14.68
CA GLU A 49 -2.91 -3.83 -15.26
C GLU A 49 -2.85 -2.69 -14.23
N GLY A 50 -3.52 -2.85 -13.08
CA GLY A 50 -3.55 -1.85 -12.00
C GLY A 50 -2.41 -1.96 -10.98
N GLY A 51 -1.45 -2.86 -11.17
CA GLY A 51 -0.31 -3.06 -10.27
C GLY A 51 0.62 -1.85 -10.20
N GLU A 52 0.84 -1.21 -11.35
CA GLU A 52 1.71 -0.05 -11.47
C GLU A 52 1.18 1.16 -10.68
N ASP A 53 -0.11 1.46 -10.81
CA ASP A 53 -0.71 2.62 -10.16
C ASP A 53 -0.61 2.53 -8.63
N ILE A 54 -0.90 1.36 -8.05
CA ILE A 54 -0.83 1.17 -6.60
C ILE A 54 0.61 1.23 -6.09
N ILE A 55 1.58 0.72 -6.86
CA ILE A 55 3.00 0.79 -6.50
C ILE A 55 3.51 2.22 -6.57
N ASN A 56 3.10 3.01 -7.56
CA ASN A 56 3.48 4.41 -7.65
C ASN A 56 3.01 5.22 -6.43
N GLU A 57 1.74 5.06 -6.03
CA GLU A 57 1.24 5.67 -4.79
C GLU A 57 1.99 5.16 -3.55
N PHE A 58 2.29 3.87 -3.49
CA PHE A 58 3.02 3.28 -2.37
C PHE A 58 4.47 3.79 -2.27
N HIS A 59 5.14 4.00 -3.41
CA HIS A 59 6.51 4.50 -3.46
C HIS A 59 6.63 5.90 -2.84
N ALA A 60 5.63 6.76 -3.06
CA ALA A 60 5.60 8.12 -2.51
C ALA A 60 5.50 8.19 -0.97
N ILE A 61 5.04 7.11 -0.33
CA ILE A 61 5.01 6.98 1.14
C ILE A 61 6.13 6.07 1.67
N TRP A 62 6.97 5.50 0.81
CA TRP A 62 8.11 4.68 1.19
C TRP A 62 9.28 5.55 1.68
N LYS A 63 10.38 4.93 2.13
CA LYS A 63 11.62 5.63 2.46
C LYS A 63 12.36 6.04 1.18
N ILE A 64 12.08 7.25 0.70
CA ILE A 64 12.71 7.82 -0.50
C ILE A 64 13.55 9.07 -0.19
N ASP A 65 13.64 9.47 1.08
CA ASP A 65 14.27 10.72 1.51
C ASP A 65 15.79 10.75 1.22
N THR A 66 16.40 9.57 0.99
CA THR A 66 17.82 9.44 0.62
C THR A 66 18.07 9.57 -0.89
N LEU A 67 17.01 9.60 -1.72
CA LEU A 67 17.13 9.75 -3.16
C LEU A 67 17.37 11.22 -3.53
N PRO A 68 18.02 11.51 -4.67
CA PRO A 68 18.10 12.87 -5.21
C PRO A 68 16.71 13.50 -5.38
N GLU A 69 16.58 14.81 -5.13
CA GLU A 69 15.29 15.50 -5.16
C GLU A 69 14.54 15.32 -6.49
N LYS A 70 15.24 15.36 -7.62
CA LYS A 70 14.65 15.12 -8.96
C LYS A 70 14.00 13.74 -9.09
N GLU A 71 14.58 12.72 -8.46
CA GLU A 71 14.01 11.38 -8.44
C GLU A 71 12.77 11.34 -7.53
N GLN A 72 12.81 12.00 -6.38
CA GLN A 72 11.65 12.13 -5.50
C GLN A 72 10.48 12.85 -6.20
N GLU A 73 10.75 13.94 -6.93
CA GLU A 73 9.74 14.67 -7.72
C GLU A 73 9.10 13.78 -8.79
N LEU A 74 9.89 12.95 -9.48
CA LEU A 74 9.37 11.99 -10.44
C LEU A 74 8.45 10.96 -9.78
N ILE A 75 8.83 10.46 -8.60
CA ILE A 75 7.99 9.54 -7.81
C ILE A 75 6.67 10.22 -7.44
N TYR A 76 6.70 11.47 -6.95
CA TYR A 76 5.48 12.21 -6.62
C TYR A 76 4.61 12.46 -7.85
N LYS A 77 5.20 12.79 -9.00
CA LYS A 77 4.48 12.98 -10.27
C LYS A 77 3.73 11.71 -10.66
N ASN A 78 4.38 10.55 -10.60
CA ASN A 78 3.77 9.26 -10.93
C ASN A 78 2.66 8.88 -9.94
N ALA A 79 2.91 9.05 -8.64
CA ALA A 79 1.93 8.83 -7.58
C ALA A 79 0.68 9.72 -7.75
N ASN A 80 0.86 11.00 -8.06
CA ASN A 80 -0.24 11.93 -8.29
C ASN A 80 -1.05 11.60 -9.55
N LYS A 81 -0.40 11.09 -10.61
CA LYS A 81 -1.08 10.58 -11.80
C LYS A 81 -1.95 9.35 -11.45
N ALA A 82 -1.41 8.40 -10.69
CA ALA A 82 -2.13 7.23 -10.22
C ALA A 82 -3.32 7.61 -9.31
N LEU A 83 -3.12 8.52 -8.35
CA LEU A 83 -4.16 9.07 -7.51
C LEU A 83 -5.30 9.71 -8.33
N LYS A 84 -4.95 10.55 -9.30
CA LYS A 84 -5.94 11.18 -10.20
C LYS A 84 -6.78 10.16 -10.95
N LYS A 85 -6.15 9.10 -11.47
CA LYS A 85 -6.86 8.00 -12.14
C LYS A 85 -7.80 7.28 -11.17
N ARG A 86 -7.34 6.97 -9.95
CA ARG A 86 -8.15 6.34 -8.90
C ARG A 86 -9.35 7.20 -8.48
N MET A 87 -9.17 8.50 -8.27
CA MET A 87 -10.25 9.43 -7.90
C MET A 87 -11.28 9.56 -9.02
N LYS A 88 -10.83 9.72 -10.28
CA LYS A 88 -11.73 9.75 -11.45
C LYS A 88 -12.57 8.48 -11.57
N ALA A 89 -11.98 7.30 -11.35
CA ALA A 89 -12.69 6.03 -11.41
C ALA A 89 -13.77 5.89 -10.32
N ARG A 90 -13.64 6.61 -9.20
CA ARG A 90 -14.64 6.64 -8.12
C ARG A 90 -15.68 7.74 -8.27
N GLY A 91 -15.46 8.69 -9.17
CA GLY A 91 -16.27 9.91 -9.27
C GLY A 91 -16.03 10.88 -8.10
N ASP A 92 -14.88 10.78 -7.43
CA ASP A 92 -14.52 11.60 -6.28
C ASP A 92 -13.53 12.71 -6.68
N SER A 93 -13.51 13.80 -5.91
CA SER A 93 -12.59 14.93 -6.09
C SER A 93 -11.22 14.65 -5.46
N ILE A 94 -10.15 15.14 -6.08
CA ILE A 94 -8.80 15.09 -5.52
C ILE A 94 -8.65 16.19 -4.47
N THR A 95 -8.46 15.81 -3.21
CA THR A 95 -8.23 16.73 -2.08
C THR A 95 -6.82 16.64 -1.51
N PHE A 96 -6.03 15.68 -1.98
CA PHE A 96 -4.69 15.36 -1.51
C PHE A 96 -3.72 15.29 -2.69
N GLN A 97 -2.46 15.66 -2.47
CA GLN A 97 -1.38 15.54 -3.43
C GLN A 97 -0.09 15.08 -2.74
N TYR A 98 0.57 14.08 -3.31
CA TYR A 98 1.89 13.64 -2.89
C TYR A 98 2.93 14.73 -3.19
N SER A 99 3.73 15.05 -2.19
CA SER A 99 4.86 16.00 -2.22
C SER A 99 5.94 15.63 -1.18
N PHE A 100 6.98 16.44 -1.05
CA PHE A 100 8.00 16.33 0.01
C PHE A 100 7.41 16.29 1.43
N ASN A 101 6.27 16.95 1.65
CA ASN A 101 5.58 16.95 2.95
C ASN A 101 4.76 15.68 3.22
N THR A 102 4.70 14.74 2.25
CA THR A 102 4.02 13.46 2.46
C THR A 102 4.75 12.67 3.51
N ARG A 103 4.05 12.30 4.59
CA ARG A 103 4.55 11.40 5.63
C ARG A 103 5.12 10.11 5.00
N LYS A 104 6.33 9.73 5.40
CA LYS A 104 6.96 8.46 5.02
C LYS A 104 6.77 7.39 6.08
N LEU A 105 6.87 6.14 5.64
CA LEU A 105 6.96 4.97 6.51
C LEU A 105 8.28 4.97 7.30
N SER A 106 8.19 4.74 8.60
CA SER A 106 9.36 4.53 9.46
C SER A 106 9.94 3.12 9.29
N ASP A 107 11.19 2.90 9.72
CA ASP A 107 11.83 1.57 9.67
C ASP A 107 11.03 0.50 10.40
N LYS A 108 10.44 0.86 11.55
CA LYS A 108 9.59 -0.05 12.31
C LYS A 108 8.36 -0.46 11.49
N GLN A 109 7.74 0.48 10.78
CA GLN A 109 6.59 0.19 9.92
C GLN A 109 6.99 -0.64 8.70
N ILE A 110 8.14 -0.35 8.07
CA ILE A 110 8.69 -1.14 6.96
C ILE A 110 8.92 -2.59 7.40
N LYS A 111 9.51 -2.82 8.58
CA LYS A 111 9.68 -4.18 9.15
C LYS A 111 8.34 -4.90 9.35
N PHE A 112 7.32 -4.21 9.85
CA PHE A 112 5.97 -4.78 9.93
C PHE A 112 5.42 -5.12 8.55
N ILE A 113 5.57 -4.23 7.56
CA ILE A 113 5.06 -4.45 6.21
C ILE A 113 5.74 -5.66 5.56
N HIS A 114 7.06 -5.80 5.72
CA HIS A 114 7.81 -6.97 5.25
C HIS A 114 7.30 -8.25 5.90
N HIS A 115 7.13 -8.27 7.23
CA HIS A 115 6.61 -9.42 7.95
C HIS A 115 5.21 -9.80 7.46
N THR A 116 4.26 -8.86 7.45
CA THR A 116 2.88 -9.08 7.01
C THR A 116 2.84 -9.58 5.55
N SER A 117 3.65 -9.00 4.66
CA SER A 117 3.76 -9.42 3.25
C SER A 117 4.19 -10.89 3.13
N ASN A 118 5.17 -11.32 3.93
CA ASN A 118 5.62 -12.71 3.94
C ASN A 118 4.57 -13.67 4.51
N VAL A 119 3.83 -13.27 5.55
CA VAL A 119 2.71 -14.07 6.08
C VAL A 119 1.61 -14.21 5.02
N MET A 120 1.30 -13.15 4.27
CA MET A 120 0.36 -13.18 3.15
C MET A 120 0.83 -14.14 2.03
N LEU A 121 2.12 -14.12 1.65
CA LEU A 121 2.68 -15.05 0.65
C LEU A 121 2.56 -16.51 1.11
N LYS A 122 2.87 -16.81 2.38
CA LYS A 122 2.74 -18.15 2.95
C LYS A 122 1.30 -18.67 2.88
N LYS A 123 0.32 -17.79 3.06
CA LYS A 123 -1.12 -18.08 2.88
C LYS A 123 -1.57 -18.06 1.41
N ARG A 124 -0.63 -18.00 0.46
CA ARG A 124 -0.86 -18.00 -1.00
C ARG A 124 -1.76 -16.84 -1.46
N MET A 125 -1.74 -15.72 -0.75
CA MET A 125 -2.47 -14.53 -1.15
C MET A 125 -1.90 -13.95 -2.44
N LYS A 126 -2.80 -13.49 -3.31
CA LYS A 126 -2.47 -13.03 -4.66
C LYS A 126 -2.23 -11.52 -4.71
N PRO A 127 -1.45 -11.02 -5.69
CA PRO A 127 -1.28 -9.59 -5.99
C PRO A 127 -2.62 -8.83 -5.98
N PHE A 128 -3.59 -9.34 -6.75
CA PHE A 128 -4.97 -8.86 -6.75
C PHE A 128 -5.93 -9.95 -6.21
N PRO A 129 -6.90 -9.60 -5.34
CA PRO A 129 -7.12 -8.30 -4.71
C PRO A 129 -6.29 -8.08 -3.42
N HIS A 130 -5.62 -9.12 -2.88
CA HIS A 130 -5.12 -9.11 -1.50
C HIS A 130 -4.02 -8.07 -1.26
N PHE A 131 -2.89 -8.15 -1.97
CA PHE A 131 -1.81 -7.18 -1.80
C PHE A 131 -2.24 -5.79 -2.22
N LYS A 132 -3.01 -5.68 -3.31
CA LYS A 132 -3.61 -4.40 -3.72
C LYS A 132 -4.38 -3.74 -2.57
N ASN A 133 -5.25 -4.49 -1.87
CA ASN A 133 -6.06 -3.93 -0.78
C ASN A 133 -5.21 -3.62 0.45
N TYR A 134 -4.16 -4.41 0.69
CA TYR A 134 -3.20 -4.14 1.76
C TYR A 134 -2.40 -2.86 1.51
N LEU A 135 -1.79 -2.71 0.33
CA LEU A 135 -1.06 -1.51 -0.07
C LEU A 135 -1.98 -0.29 -0.07
N PHE A 136 -3.21 -0.43 -0.57
CA PHE A 136 -4.20 0.63 -0.52
C PHE A 136 -4.53 1.07 0.92
N SER A 137 -4.65 0.12 1.84
CA SER A 137 -4.87 0.40 3.26
C SER A 137 -3.67 1.12 3.89
N LEU A 138 -2.44 0.71 3.56
CA LEU A 138 -1.21 1.38 4.01
C LEU A 138 -1.12 2.82 3.51
N ILE A 139 -1.37 3.04 2.22
CA ILE A 139 -1.40 4.36 1.60
C ILE A 139 -2.42 5.24 2.33
N SER A 140 -3.65 4.75 2.47
CA SER A 140 -4.75 5.48 3.11
C SER A 140 -4.46 5.75 4.59
N PHE A 141 -3.83 4.82 5.30
CA PHE A 141 -3.39 5.02 6.67
C PHE A 141 -2.36 6.16 6.76
N ILE A 142 -1.35 6.13 5.89
CA ILE A 142 -0.26 7.11 5.95
C ILE A 142 -0.75 8.53 5.63
N THR A 143 -1.64 8.66 4.65
CA THR A 143 -2.21 9.96 4.23
C THR A 143 -3.35 10.46 5.12
N SER A 144 -3.89 9.64 6.03
CA SER A 144 -5.01 10.03 6.91
C SER A 144 -4.60 10.57 8.29
N ASN A 145 -3.30 10.74 8.55
CA ASN A 145 -2.71 11.21 9.82
C ASN A 145 -3.05 10.36 11.05
N GLN A 146 -3.31 9.06 10.86
CA GLN A 146 -3.47 8.11 11.97
C GLN A 146 -2.17 7.91 12.77
N THR A 147 -2.32 7.64 14.07
CA THR A 147 -1.21 7.58 15.04
C THR A 147 -0.36 6.32 14.90
N LYS A 148 0.84 6.32 15.50
CA LYS A 148 1.74 5.15 15.46
C LYS A 148 1.17 3.97 16.26
N GLU A 149 0.43 4.25 17.32
CA GLU A 149 -0.26 3.29 18.17
C GLU A 149 -1.37 2.61 17.38
N SER A 150 -2.18 3.41 16.66
CA SER A 150 -3.22 2.92 15.75
C SER A 150 -2.63 2.01 14.66
N PHE A 151 -1.47 2.37 14.09
CA PHE A 151 -0.78 1.54 13.10
C PHE A 151 -0.41 0.18 13.68
N THR A 152 0.18 0.18 14.88
CA THR A 152 0.65 -1.04 15.54
C THR A 152 -0.53 -1.95 15.87
N ALA A 153 -1.61 -1.40 16.45
CA ALA A 153 -2.82 -2.16 16.78
C ALA A 153 -3.50 -2.74 15.52
N TRP A 154 -3.59 -1.96 14.44
CA TRP A 154 -4.12 -2.43 13.17
C TRP A 154 -3.28 -3.56 12.56
N GLN A 155 -1.95 -3.41 12.50
CA GLN A 155 -1.06 -4.43 11.94
C GLN A 155 -1.07 -5.73 12.74
N THR A 156 -1.08 -5.63 14.08
CA THR A 156 -1.20 -6.81 14.94
C THR A 156 -2.54 -7.52 14.70
N SER A 157 -3.63 -6.76 14.61
CA SER A 157 -4.96 -7.32 14.31
C SER A 157 -5.03 -7.98 12.94
N LEU A 158 -4.44 -7.35 11.93
CA LEU A 158 -4.37 -7.88 10.57
C LEU A 158 -3.57 -9.19 10.53
N ASN A 159 -2.39 -9.24 11.14
CA ASN A 159 -1.57 -10.46 11.14
C ASN A 159 -2.28 -11.64 11.82
N LYS A 160 -2.90 -11.40 12.98
CA LYS A 160 -3.70 -12.44 13.66
C LYS A 160 -4.88 -12.91 12.79
N LEU A 161 -5.53 -12.00 12.07
CA LEU A 161 -6.59 -12.37 11.13
C LEU A 161 -6.06 -13.20 9.95
N ILE A 162 -4.92 -12.84 9.35
CA ILE A 162 -4.32 -13.58 8.24
C ILE A 162 -4.00 -15.02 8.64
N GLU A 163 -3.51 -15.22 9.87
CA GLU A 163 -3.17 -16.54 10.38
C GLU A 163 -4.39 -17.43 10.62
N THR A 164 -5.46 -16.85 11.17
CA THR A 164 -6.62 -17.60 11.71
C THR A 164 -7.81 -17.67 10.77
N ALA A 165 -7.96 -16.74 9.82
CA ALA A 165 -9.14 -16.61 8.99
C ALA A 165 -8.92 -16.98 7.51
N THR A 166 -10.03 -17.02 6.76
CA THR A 166 -9.99 -17.23 5.32
C THR A 166 -9.50 -15.98 4.60
N SER A 167 -8.91 -16.14 3.42
CA SER A 167 -8.46 -15.02 2.59
C SER A 167 -9.57 -14.03 2.24
N ARG A 168 -10.81 -14.51 2.09
CA ARG A 168 -12.00 -13.66 1.90
C ARG A 168 -12.23 -12.71 3.08
N LYS A 169 -12.14 -13.21 4.32
CA LYS A 169 -12.29 -12.37 5.53
C LYS A 169 -11.19 -11.32 5.61
N VAL A 170 -9.96 -11.68 5.23
CA VAL A 170 -8.83 -10.74 5.17
C VAL A 170 -9.06 -9.65 4.13
N ILE A 171 -9.53 -10.00 2.93
CA ILE A 171 -9.89 -9.03 1.89
C ILE A 171 -10.94 -8.05 2.42
N SER A 172 -12.03 -8.55 3.01
CA SER A 172 -13.10 -7.70 3.55
C SER A 172 -12.59 -6.78 4.65
N TYR A 173 -11.74 -7.27 5.55
CA TYR A 173 -11.15 -6.44 6.60
C TYR A 173 -10.24 -5.34 6.04
N LEU A 174 -9.40 -5.65 5.05
CA LEU A 174 -8.56 -4.66 4.38
C LEU A 174 -9.40 -3.62 3.62
N GLU A 175 -10.51 -4.01 3.00
CA GLU A 175 -11.41 -3.07 2.34
C GLU A 175 -12.08 -2.11 3.34
N ILE A 176 -12.57 -2.64 4.47
CA ILE A 176 -13.11 -1.84 5.57
C ILE A 176 -12.05 -0.85 6.07
N CYS A 177 -10.84 -1.32 6.35
CA CYS A 177 -9.76 -0.47 6.85
C CYS A 177 -9.37 0.61 5.83
N GLY A 178 -9.17 0.24 4.56
CA GLY A 178 -8.84 1.19 3.49
C GLY A 178 -9.89 2.29 3.36
N ASN A 179 -11.17 1.92 3.36
CA ASN A 179 -12.30 2.87 3.29
C ASN A 179 -12.40 3.77 4.53
N LEU A 180 -12.20 3.18 5.71
CA LEU A 180 -12.20 3.92 6.97
C LEU A 180 -11.05 4.94 7.02
N PHE A 181 -9.84 4.56 6.59
CA PHE A 181 -8.70 5.45 6.58
C PHE A 181 -8.86 6.59 5.57
N SER A 182 -9.32 6.27 4.35
CA SER A 182 -9.39 7.26 3.28
C SER A 182 -10.57 8.23 3.44
N GLU A 183 -11.73 7.73 3.85
CA GLU A 183 -13.01 8.45 3.72
C GLU A 183 -13.83 8.46 5.03
N ASN A 184 -13.31 7.91 6.13
CA ASN A 184 -14.10 7.60 7.34
C ASN A 184 -15.36 6.77 7.03
N LEU A 185 -15.31 5.99 5.94
CA LEU A 185 -16.44 5.24 5.43
C LEU A 185 -16.56 3.91 6.17
N LEU A 186 -17.67 3.72 6.86
CA LEU A 186 -17.99 2.51 7.62
C LEU A 186 -18.72 1.49 6.75
N TYR A 187 -19.59 1.98 5.86
CA TYR A 187 -20.38 1.13 4.98
C TYR A 187 -20.78 1.88 3.71
N LYS A 188 -20.85 1.15 2.59
CA LYS A 188 -21.37 1.67 1.32
C LYS A 188 -22.16 0.60 0.58
N SER A 189 -23.32 1.01 0.08
CA SER A 189 -24.15 0.27 -0.86
C SER A 189 -24.46 1.14 -2.09
N SER A 190 -25.31 0.64 -2.98
CA SER A 190 -25.85 1.41 -4.12
C SER A 190 -26.75 2.57 -3.68
N SER A 191 -27.35 2.49 -2.49
CA SER A 191 -28.36 3.45 -2.00
C SER A 191 -27.83 4.40 -0.94
N VAL A 192 -26.93 3.93 -0.07
CA VAL A 192 -26.46 4.68 1.10
C VAL A 192 -24.95 4.56 1.34
N LYS A 193 -24.36 5.61 1.88
CA LYS A 193 -23.00 5.65 2.45
C LYS A 193 -23.10 6.05 3.93
N TRP A 194 -22.48 5.27 4.81
CA TRP A 194 -22.37 5.59 6.24
C TRP A 194 -20.94 5.99 6.58
N THR A 195 -20.78 7.16 7.20
CA THR A 195 -19.47 7.71 7.55
C THR A 195 -19.41 8.13 9.02
N ALA A 196 -18.25 7.95 9.64
CA ALA A 196 -17.97 8.48 10.97
C ALA A 196 -17.60 9.97 10.91
N SER A 197 -18.11 10.77 11.85
CA SER A 197 -17.76 12.20 11.93
C SER A 197 -16.33 12.49 12.35
N ASN A 198 -15.63 11.51 12.93
CA ASN A 198 -14.28 11.68 13.46
C ASN A 198 -13.39 10.44 13.19
N LYS A 199 -12.14 10.52 13.64
CA LYS A 199 -11.09 9.51 13.46
C LYS A 199 -10.58 8.92 14.79
N ASN A 200 -11.35 9.03 15.87
CA ASN A 200 -10.93 8.69 17.24
C ASN A 200 -11.04 7.19 17.58
N TYR A 201 -11.19 6.33 16.57
CA TYR A 201 -11.32 4.90 16.75
C TYR A 201 -10.02 4.24 17.18
N VAL A 202 -10.15 3.10 17.85
CA VAL A 202 -9.05 2.22 18.21
C VAL A 202 -9.27 0.84 17.61
N PHE A 203 -8.17 0.21 17.20
CA PHE A 203 -8.20 -1.19 16.77
C PHE A 203 -8.01 -2.10 17.98
N ASP A 204 -8.83 -3.13 18.06
CA ASP A 204 -8.77 -4.17 19.07
C ASP A 204 -8.97 -5.54 18.42
N PHE A 205 -8.71 -6.62 19.14
CA PHE A 205 -8.85 -7.97 18.63
C PHE A 205 -9.33 -8.94 19.71
N ASP A 206 -10.42 -9.64 19.40
CA ASP A 206 -10.96 -10.72 20.23
C ASP A 206 -10.88 -12.05 19.45
N THR A 207 -12.01 -12.49 18.89
CA THR A 207 -12.09 -13.58 17.91
C THR A 207 -11.90 -13.07 16.47
N LEU A 208 -12.30 -11.82 16.23
CA LEU A 208 -12.11 -11.07 14.99
C LEU A 208 -11.60 -9.66 15.32
N PRO A 209 -10.98 -8.96 14.36
CA PRO A 209 -10.64 -7.55 14.53
C PRO A 209 -11.87 -6.71 14.84
N LYS A 210 -11.72 -5.79 15.79
CA LYS A 210 -12.72 -4.83 16.21
C LYS A 210 -12.19 -3.42 15.95
N ILE A 211 -13.09 -2.53 15.55
CA ILE A 211 -12.82 -1.09 15.42
C ILE A 211 -13.78 -0.42 16.38
N VAL A 212 -13.24 0.12 17.47
CA VAL A 212 -14.04 0.66 18.58
C VAL A 212 -14.00 2.18 18.51
N PHE A 213 -15.17 2.79 18.42
CA PHE A 213 -15.34 4.22 18.54
C PHE A 213 -15.90 4.50 19.95
N LYS A 214 -15.33 5.49 20.65
CA LYS A 214 -15.85 5.89 21.97
C LYS A 214 -17.12 6.70 21.86
N ASN A 215 -17.15 7.59 20.87
CA ASN A 215 -18.27 8.43 20.52
C ASN A 215 -18.07 8.97 19.10
N LEU A 216 -19.12 9.00 18.28
CA LEU A 216 -19.15 9.67 16.99
C LEU A 216 -20.57 10.12 16.60
N ASP A 217 -20.65 11.03 15.63
CA ASP A 217 -21.90 11.25 14.90
C ASP A 217 -21.86 10.41 13.63
N LEU A 218 -22.85 9.56 13.47
CA LEU A 218 -22.96 8.65 12.36
C LEU A 218 -23.78 9.32 11.26
N LYS A 219 -23.12 9.66 10.15
CA LYS A 219 -23.75 10.35 9.01
C LYS A 219 -24.08 9.36 7.90
N CYS A 220 -25.35 9.32 7.49
CA CYS A 220 -25.83 8.59 6.34
C CYS A 220 -26.03 9.56 5.18
N TYR A 221 -25.50 9.25 4.02
CA TYR A 221 -25.76 9.97 2.77
C TYR A 221 -26.48 9.04 1.80
N SER A 222 -27.61 9.52 1.27
CA SER A 222 -28.33 8.94 0.13
C SER A 222 -28.22 9.86 -1.09
N LYS A 223 -28.80 9.49 -2.23
CA LYS A 223 -28.66 10.27 -3.48
C LYS A 223 -29.10 11.74 -3.37
N ARG A 224 -30.06 12.06 -2.50
CA ARG A 224 -30.63 13.42 -2.38
C ARG A 224 -30.90 13.85 -0.95
N ASP A 225 -30.51 13.05 0.03
CA ASP A 225 -30.85 13.28 1.43
C ASP A 225 -29.74 12.76 2.35
N SER A 226 -29.72 13.23 3.59
CA SER A 226 -28.79 12.78 4.62
C SER A 226 -29.46 12.68 5.98
N ALA A 227 -29.07 11.67 6.75
CA ALA A 227 -29.46 11.52 8.15
C ALA A 227 -28.22 11.56 9.04
N ILE A 228 -28.38 12.07 10.26
CA ILE A 228 -27.32 12.10 11.26
C ILE A 228 -27.85 11.48 12.55
N ILE A 229 -27.14 10.48 13.08
CA ILE A 229 -27.35 9.97 14.43
C ILE A 229 -26.25 10.57 15.28
N TYR A 230 -26.63 11.35 16.29
CA TYR A 230 -25.69 12.05 17.15
C TYR A 230 -25.24 11.19 18.32
N ASN A 231 -23.98 11.35 18.72
CA ASN A 231 -23.39 10.78 19.93
C ASN A 231 -23.59 9.26 20.14
N THR A 232 -23.17 8.44 19.17
CA THR A 232 -23.22 6.96 19.22
C THR A 232 -21.86 6.29 19.31
#